data_AF-A0A0B1S245-F1
#
_entry.id   AF-A0A0B1S245-F1
#
_cell.length_a   1.000
_cell.length_b   1.000
_cell.length_c   1.000
_cell.angle_alpha   90.00
_cell.angle_beta   90.00
_cell.angle_gamma   90.00
#
_symmetry.space_group_name_H-M   'P 1'
#
loop_
_entity.id
_entity.type
_entity.pdbx_description
1 polymer ?
#
loop_
_entity_poly.entity_id
_entity_poly.type
_entity_poly.pdbx_seq_one_letter_code
_entity_poly.pdbx_strand_id
1 'polypeptide(L)'
;MGHGVSDENIIRAGDEDGELGEMRRRLLKFLQFSLYYSPQAVILQLSNCAFYEERALVLGRLKHHEQALAIYTSILNDFDAAEEYCKIYYDQNDETNSQVYLLLFRAFVCPSDPMIAGLLEKDLPTPQPDVLSAIRVLSRHADRIDTDPAALFQFIVSALSLIPDDTPLRTLSKALHAVLQATHDDACAFALRRSICLCGVESHEERLRHVLKQRIVIGSSSECSKCGKKIGNSAFVRYPTDGCLAHFGCHNESSVTTTNSSL
;
A
#
# COMPACT_ATOMS: atom_id res chain seq x y z
N MET A 1 18.78 47.11 -17.76
CA MET A 1 17.75 46.74 -18.76
C MET A 1 17.44 45.27 -18.51
N GLY A 2 16.41 45.00 -17.69
CA GLY A 2 15.98 43.64 -17.42
C GLY A 2 15.09 43.18 -18.56
N HIS A 3 15.54 42.18 -19.32
CA HIS A 3 14.65 41.43 -20.18
C HIS A 3 13.78 40.56 -19.27
N GLY A 4 12.49 40.88 -19.20
CA GLY A 4 11.50 39.98 -18.64
C GLY A 4 11.50 38.70 -19.45
N VAL A 5 11.78 37.59 -18.76
CA VAL A 5 11.52 36.25 -19.28
C VAL A 5 10.01 36.16 -19.42
N SER A 6 9.54 36.07 -20.65
CA SER A 6 8.15 35.75 -20.95
C SER A 6 7.83 34.38 -20.36
N ASP A 7 6.81 34.31 -19.51
CA ASP A 7 6.11 33.07 -19.20
C ASP A 7 5.63 32.46 -20.52
N GLU A 8 6.44 31.57 -21.11
CA GLU A 8 5.96 30.70 -22.18
C GLU A 8 4.94 29.76 -21.53
N ASN A 9 3.68 30.10 -21.73
CA ASN A 9 2.54 29.35 -21.23
C ASN A 9 2.57 27.95 -21.86
N ILE A 10 3.15 26.96 -21.17
CA ILE A 10 3.24 25.58 -21.64
C ILE A 10 1.80 25.08 -21.88
N ILE A 11 1.46 24.83 -23.15
CA ILE A 11 0.13 24.32 -23.52
C ILE A 11 0.06 22.86 -23.10
N ARG A 12 -1.01 22.49 -22.38
CA ARG A 12 -1.23 21.12 -21.90
C ARG A 12 -1.42 20.16 -23.07
N ALA A 13 -0.97 18.91 -22.90
CA ALA A 13 -1.10 17.93 -23.95
C ALA A 13 -2.58 17.61 -24.17
N GLY A 14 -3.05 17.86 -25.40
CA GLY A 14 -4.43 17.71 -25.78
C GLY A 14 -5.27 18.98 -25.78
N ASP A 15 -4.73 20.10 -25.30
CA ASP A 15 -5.37 21.42 -25.39
C ASP A 15 -4.89 22.23 -26.62
N GLU A 16 -4.01 21.65 -27.44
CA GLU A 16 -3.58 22.28 -28.68
C GLU A 16 -4.70 22.31 -29.73
N ASP A 17 -4.67 23.37 -30.56
CA ASP A 17 -5.63 23.54 -31.63
C ASP A 17 -5.47 22.49 -32.75
N GLY A 18 -6.60 22.08 -33.32
CA GLY A 18 -6.66 21.23 -34.51
C GLY A 18 -6.33 19.76 -34.27
N GLU A 19 -5.76 19.12 -35.30
CA GLU A 19 -5.46 17.67 -35.28
C GLU A 19 -4.43 17.28 -34.22
N LEU A 20 -3.52 18.20 -33.85
CA LEU A 20 -2.46 17.94 -32.89
C LEU A 20 -3.03 17.59 -31.50
N GLY A 21 -3.94 18.41 -30.98
CA GLY A 21 -4.56 18.14 -29.68
C GLY A 21 -5.40 16.86 -29.69
N GLU A 22 -6.07 16.55 -30.81
CA GLU A 22 -6.77 15.27 -30.94
C GLU A 22 -5.82 14.07 -30.89
N MET A 23 -4.70 14.13 -31.63
CA MET A 23 -3.71 13.05 -31.63
C MET A 23 -3.03 12.89 -30.26
N ARG A 24 -2.69 14.00 -29.57
CA ARG A 24 -2.12 13.95 -28.22
C ARG A 24 -3.10 13.36 -27.20
N ARG A 25 -4.39 13.72 -27.24
CA ARG A 25 -5.42 13.08 -26.39
C ARG A 25 -5.53 11.58 -26.64
N ARG A 26 -5.46 11.15 -27.91
CA ARG A 26 -5.45 9.72 -28.26
C ARG A 26 -4.19 9.03 -27.76
N LEU A 27 -3.04 9.68 -27.85
CA LEU A 27 -1.76 9.17 -27.34
C LEU A 27 -1.79 9.03 -25.82
N LEU A 28 -2.23 10.06 -25.08
CA LEU A 28 -2.36 10.01 -23.62
C LEU A 28 -3.25 8.86 -23.17
N LYS A 29 -4.43 8.70 -23.78
CA LYS A 29 -5.33 7.58 -23.51
C LYS A 29 -4.66 6.23 -23.81
N PHE A 30 -3.93 6.14 -24.93
CA PHE A 30 -3.20 4.92 -25.27
C PHE A 30 -2.13 4.60 -24.22
N LEU A 31 -1.29 5.57 -23.83
CA LEU A 31 -0.23 5.36 -22.85
C LEU A 31 -0.77 5.03 -21.46
N GLN A 32 -1.92 5.59 -21.08
CA GLN A 32 -2.55 5.34 -19.80
C GLN A 32 -3.18 3.94 -19.71
N PHE A 33 -3.91 3.51 -20.74
CA PHE A 33 -4.74 2.29 -20.66
C PHE A 33 -4.15 1.08 -21.41
N SER A 34 -3.28 1.29 -22.39
CA SER A 34 -2.71 0.19 -23.16
C SER A 34 -1.60 -0.52 -22.37
N LEU A 35 -1.64 -1.85 -22.38
CA LEU A 35 -0.55 -2.69 -21.88
C LEU A 35 0.38 -3.15 -23.01
N TYR A 36 0.05 -2.85 -24.26
CA TYR A 36 0.70 -3.38 -25.45
C TYR A 36 1.70 -2.40 -26.07
N TYR A 37 2.65 -1.94 -25.25
CA TYR A 37 3.81 -1.18 -25.72
C TYR A 37 5.00 -1.42 -24.77
N SER A 38 6.22 -1.19 -25.25
CA SER A 38 7.42 -1.18 -24.39
C SER A 38 7.65 0.22 -23.86
N PRO A 39 7.51 0.47 -22.54
CA PRO A 39 7.77 1.79 -21.95
C PRO A 39 9.21 2.26 -22.18
N GLN A 40 10.17 1.33 -22.16
CA GLN A 40 11.59 1.62 -22.42
C GLN A 40 11.86 2.05 -23.86
N ALA A 41 11.13 1.53 -24.84
CA ALA A 41 11.27 1.97 -26.23
C ALA A 41 10.61 3.33 -26.45
N VAL A 42 9.42 3.53 -25.88
CA VAL A 42 8.64 4.75 -26.06
C VAL A 42 9.33 5.96 -25.41
N ILE A 43 9.92 5.81 -24.22
CA ILE A 43 10.60 6.93 -23.55
C ILE A 43 11.78 7.49 -24.37
N LEU A 44 12.41 6.67 -25.21
CA LEU A 44 13.50 7.09 -26.11
C LEU A 44 13.00 7.82 -27.36
N GLN A 45 11.75 7.61 -27.75
CA GLN A 45 11.12 8.26 -28.89
C GLN A 45 10.47 9.59 -28.52
N LEU A 46 10.05 9.76 -27.26
CA LEU A 46 9.47 10.99 -26.77
C LEU A 46 10.55 12.05 -26.57
N SER A 47 10.51 13.12 -27.37
CA SER A 47 11.42 14.24 -27.24
C SER A 47 11.33 14.86 -25.84
N ASN A 48 12.49 15.27 -25.32
CA ASN A 48 12.62 15.86 -23.99
C ASN A 48 11.86 17.20 -23.87
N CYS A 49 11.70 17.94 -24.97
CA CYS A 49 11.26 19.35 -24.93
C CYS A 49 9.77 19.58 -25.25
N ALA A 50 8.96 18.54 -25.48
CA ALA A 50 7.56 18.72 -25.93
C ALA A 50 6.54 17.78 -25.30
N PHE A 51 6.92 16.54 -24.96
CA PHE A 51 6.00 15.49 -24.54
C PHE A 51 6.02 15.24 -23.03
N TYR A 52 5.89 16.31 -22.23
CA TYR A 52 6.04 16.24 -20.77
C TYR A 52 5.06 15.27 -20.10
N GLU A 53 3.76 15.40 -20.38
CA GLU A 53 2.72 14.56 -19.76
C GLU A 53 2.81 13.10 -20.25
N GLU A 54 3.04 12.87 -21.54
CA GLU A 54 3.25 11.54 -22.10
C GLU A 54 4.47 10.84 -21.48
N ARG A 55 5.58 11.58 -21.30
CA ARG A 55 6.77 11.07 -20.64
C ARG A 55 6.51 10.73 -19.18
N ALA A 56 5.79 11.59 -18.45
CA ALA A 56 5.44 11.35 -17.06
C ALA A 56 4.61 10.07 -16.90
N LEU A 57 3.66 9.81 -17.82
CA LEU A 57 2.90 8.54 -17.84
C LEU A 57 3.81 7.33 -18.09
N VAL A 58 4.73 7.42 -19.04
CA VAL A 58 5.68 6.33 -19.34
C VAL A 58 6.65 6.08 -18.18
N LEU A 59 7.10 7.14 -17.50
CA LEU A 59 7.93 7.06 -16.30
C LEU A 59 7.17 6.41 -15.13
N GLY A 60 5.89 6.73 -14.94
CA GLY A 60 5.04 6.06 -13.96
C GLY A 60 4.92 4.57 -14.21
N ARG A 61 4.78 4.16 -15.48
CA ARG A 61 4.81 2.76 -15.90
C ARG A 61 6.12 2.04 -15.63
N LEU A 62 7.23 2.79 -15.62
CA LEU A 62 8.56 2.30 -15.26
C LEU A 62 8.83 2.37 -13.74
N LYS A 63 7.85 2.84 -12.93
CA LYS A 63 7.99 3.12 -11.49
C LYS A 63 9.03 4.19 -11.14
N HIS A 64 9.39 5.02 -12.12
CA HIS A 64 10.27 6.18 -11.92
C HIS A 64 9.44 7.37 -11.46
N HIS A 65 8.75 7.25 -10.32
CA HIS A 65 7.77 8.23 -9.89
C HIS A 65 8.38 9.59 -9.53
N GLU A 66 9.60 9.62 -8.98
CA GLU A 66 10.31 10.86 -8.67
C GLU A 66 10.53 11.71 -9.95
N GLN A 67 10.94 11.07 -11.05
CA GLN A 67 11.15 11.75 -12.33
C GLN A 67 9.83 12.25 -12.93
N ALA A 68 8.78 11.43 -12.87
CA ALA A 68 7.46 11.80 -13.37
C ALA A 68 6.86 12.97 -12.59
N LEU A 69 6.99 12.97 -11.26
CA LEU A 69 6.49 14.03 -10.40
C LEU A 69 7.28 15.32 -10.57
N ALA A 70 8.60 15.25 -10.75
CA ALA A 70 9.41 16.43 -11.07
C ALA A 70 8.94 17.13 -12.35
N ILE A 71 8.43 16.39 -13.35
CA ILE A 71 7.83 17.00 -14.55
C ILE A 71 6.58 17.81 -14.16
N TYR A 72 5.67 17.24 -13.38
CA TYR A 72 4.45 17.93 -12.98
C TYR A 72 4.69 19.12 -12.05
N THR A 73 5.63 19.00 -11.11
CA THR A 73 5.87 20.03 -10.08
C THR A 73 6.84 21.11 -10.54
N SER A 74 7.95 20.74 -11.19
CA SER A 74 9.03 21.69 -11.51
C SER A 74 8.90 22.32 -12.89
N ILE A 75 8.15 21.69 -13.82
CA ILE A 75 8.09 22.12 -15.22
C ILE A 75 6.69 22.60 -15.56
N LEU A 76 5.70 21.73 -15.39
CA LEU A 76 4.30 22.07 -15.65
C LEU A 76 3.73 22.96 -14.52
N ASN A 77 4.33 22.91 -13.33
CA ASN A 77 3.88 23.60 -12.12
C ASN A 77 2.37 23.43 -11.88
N ASP A 78 1.86 22.23 -12.12
CA ASP A 78 0.43 21.93 -12.08
C ASP A 78 0.13 20.89 -10.99
N PHE A 79 -0.39 21.38 -9.87
CA PHE A 79 -0.76 20.57 -8.73
C PHE A 79 -1.83 19.52 -9.07
N ASP A 80 -2.84 19.90 -9.85
CA ASP A 80 -4.01 19.05 -10.08
C ASP A 80 -3.64 17.87 -11.00
N ALA A 81 -2.77 18.10 -11.99
CA ALA A 81 -2.19 17.02 -12.81
C ALA A 81 -1.27 16.10 -11.98
N ALA A 82 -0.45 16.67 -11.09
CA ALA A 82 0.40 15.88 -10.20
C ALA A 82 -0.45 15.00 -9.26
N GLU A 83 -1.55 15.53 -8.74
CA GLU A 83 -2.52 14.81 -7.90
C GLU A 83 -3.21 13.68 -8.69
N GLU A 84 -3.61 13.94 -9.93
CA GLU A 84 -4.22 12.92 -10.80
C GLU A 84 -3.25 11.79 -11.13
N TYR A 85 -1.99 12.12 -11.41
CA TYR A 85 -0.93 11.12 -11.57
C TYR A 85 -0.80 10.23 -10.34
N CYS A 86 -0.85 10.81 -9.13
CA CYS A 86 -0.80 10.03 -7.88
C CYS A 86 -1.99 9.08 -7.76
N LYS A 87 -3.21 9.51 -8.12
CA LYS A 87 -4.40 8.64 -8.08
C LYS A 87 -4.29 7.46 -9.04
N ILE A 88 -3.69 7.65 -10.22
CA ILE A 88 -3.54 6.59 -11.22
C ILE A 88 -2.57 5.51 -10.74
N TYR A 89 -1.46 5.90 -10.10
CA TYR A 89 -0.37 4.98 -9.77
C TYR A 89 -0.32 4.54 -8.30
N TYR A 90 -1.10 5.15 -7.40
CA TYR A 90 -1.11 4.75 -6.00
C TYR A 90 -1.67 3.34 -5.79
N ASP A 91 -0.88 2.48 -5.14
CA ASP A 91 -1.27 1.15 -4.69
C ASP A 91 -0.59 0.84 -3.36
N GLN A 92 -1.40 0.65 -2.31
CA GLN A 92 -0.93 0.35 -0.96
C GLN A 92 -0.18 -0.99 -0.86
N ASN A 93 -0.44 -1.93 -1.78
CA ASN A 93 0.18 -3.26 -1.74
C ASN A 93 1.53 -3.33 -2.47
N ASP A 94 1.92 -2.27 -3.17
CA ASP A 94 3.12 -2.22 -3.98
C ASP A 94 4.14 -1.26 -3.35
N GLU A 95 5.35 -1.77 -3.10
CA GLU A 95 6.41 -1.09 -2.35
C GLU A 95 6.80 0.28 -2.93
N THR A 96 6.77 0.43 -4.25
CA THR A 96 7.13 1.69 -4.92
C THR A 96 5.93 2.61 -5.10
N ASN A 97 4.77 2.03 -5.43
CA ASN A 97 3.56 2.78 -5.75
C ASN A 97 2.87 3.35 -4.50
N SER A 98 3.04 2.72 -3.33
CA SER A 98 2.54 3.24 -2.05
C SER A 98 3.19 4.57 -1.67
N GLN A 99 4.42 4.82 -2.15
CA GLN A 99 5.20 6.01 -1.83
C GLN A 99 4.88 7.22 -2.73
N VAL A 100 3.97 7.09 -3.72
CA VAL A 100 3.75 8.15 -4.72
C VAL A 100 3.28 9.47 -4.09
N TYR A 101 2.42 9.43 -3.07
CA TYR A 101 1.98 10.64 -2.34
C TYR A 101 3.10 11.25 -1.49
N LEU A 102 3.97 10.42 -0.91
CA LEU A 102 5.17 10.89 -0.21
C LEU A 102 6.12 11.60 -1.17
N LEU A 103 6.35 11.02 -2.35
CA LEU A 103 7.19 11.59 -3.39
C LEU A 103 6.61 12.91 -3.91
N LEU A 104 5.28 13.02 -4.05
CA LEU A 104 4.61 14.27 -4.42
C LEU A 104 4.85 15.35 -3.37
N PHE A 105 4.65 15.01 -2.09
CA PHE A 105 4.93 15.93 -1.00
C PHE A 105 6.40 16.38 -1.01
N ARG A 106 7.34 15.44 -1.15
CA ARG A 106 8.77 15.72 -1.22
C ARG A 106 9.12 16.63 -2.41
N ALA A 107 8.51 16.42 -3.57
CA ALA A 107 8.76 17.22 -4.77
C ALA A 107 8.39 18.70 -4.57
N PHE A 108 7.42 19.02 -3.70
CA PHE A 108 7.08 20.41 -3.37
C PHE A 108 7.98 21.01 -2.28
N VAL A 109 8.47 20.21 -1.34
CA VAL A 109 9.29 20.66 -0.20
C VAL A 109 10.76 20.80 -0.58
N CYS A 110 11.28 19.83 -1.33
CA CYS A 110 12.66 19.75 -1.81
C CYS A 110 12.60 19.43 -3.30
N PRO A 111 12.37 20.43 -4.16
CA PRO A 111 12.16 20.18 -5.56
C PRO A 111 13.46 19.69 -6.21
N SER A 112 13.35 18.54 -6.86
CA SER A 112 14.47 17.90 -7.56
C SER A 112 14.84 18.70 -8.81
N ASP A 113 16.13 18.71 -9.14
CA ASP A 113 16.65 19.33 -10.36
C ASP A 113 15.94 18.74 -11.59
N PRO A 114 15.34 19.55 -12.49
CA PRO A 114 14.66 19.06 -13.68
C PRO A 114 15.55 18.20 -14.60
N MET A 115 16.87 18.32 -14.48
CA MET A 115 17.86 17.46 -15.14
C MET A 115 17.67 15.98 -14.80
N ILE A 116 17.11 15.66 -13.62
CA ILE A 116 16.80 14.29 -13.19
C ILE A 116 15.75 13.63 -14.09
N ALA A 117 14.90 14.41 -14.78
CA ALA A 117 13.95 13.93 -15.79
C ALA A 117 14.55 13.82 -17.21
N GLY A 118 15.87 13.98 -17.35
CA GLY A 118 16.60 13.89 -18.61
C GLY A 118 16.45 15.11 -19.52
N LEU A 119 16.10 16.26 -18.96
CA LEU A 119 15.79 17.48 -19.70
C LEU A 119 17.00 18.41 -19.69
N LEU A 120 17.47 18.80 -20.87
CA LEU A 120 18.74 19.51 -21.09
C LEU A 120 18.55 21.01 -21.40
N GLU A 121 17.41 21.59 -21.04
CA GLU A 121 17.16 23.00 -21.35
C GLU A 121 17.83 23.92 -20.33
N LYS A 122 18.60 24.87 -20.87
CA LYS A 122 19.40 25.85 -20.13
C LYS A 122 18.57 26.97 -19.49
N ASP A 123 17.28 27.04 -19.81
CA ASP A 123 16.36 28.12 -19.44
C ASP A 123 15.17 27.65 -18.59
N LEU A 124 15.22 26.43 -18.02
CA LEU A 124 14.17 25.97 -17.13
C LEU A 124 14.16 26.79 -15.82
N PRO A 125 12.98 27.17 -15.28
CA PRO A 125 12.89 27.85 -14.00
C PRO A 125 13.62 27.07 -12.91
N THR A 126 14.35 27.77 -12.04
CA THR A 126 14.92 27.12 -10.85
C THR A 126 13.75 26.67 -9.96
N PRO A 127 13.62 25.36 -9.67
CA PRO A 127 12.51 24.89 -8.87
C PRO A 127 12.58 25.52 -7.48
N GLN A 128 11.55 26.28 -7.10
CA GLN A 128 11.43 26.85 -5.77
C GLN A 128 10.53 25.95 -4.91
N PRO A 129 10.79 25.83 -3.60
CA PRO A 129 9.90 25.10 -2.70
C PRO A 129 8.50 25.73 -2.71
N ASP A 130 7.46 24.93 -2.97
CA ASP A 130 6.06 25.34 -2.85
C ASP A 130 5.43 24.70 -1.61
N VAL A 131 5.58 25.40 -0.49
CA VAL A 131 5.11 24.90 0.78
C VAL A 131 3.58 24.86 0.87
N LEU A 132 2.87 25.72 0.15
CA LEU A 132 1.39 25.72 0.14
C LEU A 132 0.86 24.48 -0.55
N SER A 133 1.45 24.08 -1.68
CA SER A 133 1.12 22.82 -2.35
C SER A 133 1.47 21.61 -1.48
N ALA A 134 2.61 21.62 -0.80
CA ALA A 134 2.97 20.57 0.17
C ALA A 134 1.92 20.42 1.30
N ILE A 135 1.47 21.53 1.88
CA ILE A 135 0.40 21.56 2.91
C ILE A 135 -0.92 21.02 2.34
N ARG A 136 -1.24 21.34 1.07
CA ARG A 136 -2.42 20.80 0.38
C ARG A 136 -2.36 19.28 0.24
N VAL A 137 -1.19 18.71 -0.09
CA VAL A 137 -1.00 17.24 -0.16
C VAL A 137 -1.31 16.62 1.20
N LEU A 138 -0.69 17.12 2.28
CA LEU A 138 -0.93 16.60 3.63
C LEU A 138 -2.39 16.71 4.06
N SER A 139 -3.04 17.84 3.76
CA SER A 139 -4.44 18.05 4.12
C SER A 139 -5.40 17.08 3.45
N ARG A 140 -5.04 16.54 2.27
CA ARG A 140 -5.92 15.70 1.46
C ARG A 140 -5.58 14.21 1.49
N HIS A 141 -4.30 13.87 1.66
CA HIS A 141 -3.78 12.52 1.42
C HIS A 141 -2.90 11.99 2.57
N ALA A 142 -2.96 12.59 3.77
CA ALA A 142 -2.17 12.12 4.92
C ALA A 142 -2.42 10.65 5.29
N ASP A 143 -3.63 10.15 5.06
CA ASP A 143 -4.06 8.76 5.27
C ASP A 143 -3.41 7.76 4.30
N ARG A 144 -2.84 8.26 3.19
CA ARG A 144 -2.26 7.43 2.11
C ARG A 144 -0.73 7.44 2.10
N ILE A 145 -0.12 8.18 3.03
CA ILE A 145 1.33 8.30 3.11
C ILE A 145 1.85 7.18 4.01
N ASP A 146 2.08 6.01 3.41
CA ASP A 146 2.68 4.85 4.07
C ASP A 146 4.16 5.13 4.38
N THR A 147 4.44 5.73 5.52
CA THR A 147 5.81 5.93 6.01
C THR A 147 5.92 5.55 7.47
N ASP A 148 7.15 5.15 7.84
CA ASP A 148 7.56 5.14 9.23
C ASP A 148 7.14 6.48 9.87
N PRO A 149 6.32 6.47 10.94
CA PRO A 149 5.88 7.68 11.62
C PRO A 149 7.04 8.60 12.00
N ALA A 150 8.22 8.04 12.28
CA ALA A 150 9.42 8.83 12.55
C ALA A 150 9.93 9.58 11.30
N ALA A 151 9.93 8.94 10.14
CA ALA A 151 10.33 9.57 8.88
C ALA A 151 9.33 10.67 8.47
N LEU A 152 8.02 10.38 8.52
CA LEU A 152 6.98 11.36 8.21
C LEU A 152 7.08 12.59 9.11
N PHE A 153 7.27 12.37 10.42
CA PHE A 153 7.43 13.45 11.37
C PHE A 153 8.68 14.30 11.08
N GLN A 154 9.83 13.68 10.78
CA GLN A 154 11.05 14.42 10.41
C GLN A 154 10.87 15.23 9.13
N PHE A 155 10.17 14.69 8.13
CA PHE A 155 9.86 15.41 6.90
C PHE A 155 8.90 16.57 7.14
N ILE A 156 7.86 16.39 7.97
CA ILE A 156 6.96 17.48 8.34
C ILE A 156 7.70 18.56 9.10
N VAL A 157 8.54 18.22 10.09
CA VAL A 157 9.36 19.18 10.82
C VAL A 157 10.29 19.95 9.87
N SER A 158 10.89 19.26 8.90
CA SER A 158 11.71 19.90 7.86
C SER A 158 10.88 20.83 6.97
N ALA A 159 9.67 20.42 6.57
CA ALA A 159 8.77 21.22 5.76
C ALA A 159 8.24 22.44 6.53
N LEU A 160 7.93 22.29 7.81
CA LEU A 160 7.54 23.40 8.70
C LEU A 160 8.68 24.41 8.86
N SER A 161 9.94 23.94 8.84
CA SER A 161 11.12 24.83 8.87
C SER A 161 11.29 25.67 7.59
N LEU A 162 10.64 25.29 6.49
CA LEU A 162 10.64 26.04 5.21
C LEU A 162 9.48 27.03 5.11
N ILE A 163 8.53 26.98 6.05
CA ILE A 163 7.41 27.91 6.10
C ILE A 163 7.90 29.25 6.65
N PRO A 164 7.62 30.39 5.99
CA PRO A 164 7.92 31.70 6.56
C PRO A 164 7.21 31.88 7.91
N ASP A 165 7.89 32.46 8.90
CA ASP A 165 7.37 32.66 10.26
C ASP A 165 6.07 33.48 10.31
N ASP A 166 5.80 34.28 9.27
CA ASP A 166 4.57 35.07 9.11
C ASP A 166 3.35 34.25 8.67
N THR A 167 3.53 32.95 8.38
CA THR A 167 2.45 32.08 7.92
C THR A 167 1.50 31.77 9.09
N PRO A 168 0.22 32.14 8.98
CA PRO A 168 -0.69 31.99 10.11
C PRO A 168 -1.00 30.51 10.35
N LEU A 169 -0.89 30.07 11.61
CA LEU A 169 -1.10 28.67 12.04
C LEU A 169 -2.44 28.07 11.58
N ARG A 170 -3.48 28.92 11.39
CA ARG A 170 -4.78 28.50 10.83
C ARG A 170 -4.65 27.78 9.48
N THR A 171 -3.66 28.16 8.66
CA THR A 171 -3.40 27.58 7.35
C THR A 171 -2.90 26.14 7.47
N LEU A 172 -2.22 25.83 8.56
CA LEU A 172 -1.65 24.51 8.86
C LEU A 172 -2.63 23.63 9.63
N SER A 173 -3.63 24.20 10.30
CA SER A 173 -4.55 23.47 11.17
C SER A 173 -5.19 22.25 10.49
N LYS A 174 -5.63 22.38 9.22
CA LYS A 174 -6.22 21.26 8.48
C LYS A 174 -5.21 20.15 8.20
N ALA A 175 -4.01 20.51 7.74
CA ALA A 175 -2.93 19.55 7.47
C ALA A 175 -2.48 18.83 8.75
N LEU A 176 -2.24 19.59 9.83
CA LEU A 176 -1.86 19.02 11.12
C LEU A 176 -2.93 18.11 11.68
N HIS A 177 -4.20 18.50 11.58
CA HIS A 177 -5.31 17.65 12.00
C HIS A 177 -5.37 16.37 11.16
N ALA A 178 -5.25 16.45 9.84
CA ALA A 178 -5.24 15.29 8.96
C ALA A 178 -4.10 14.31 9.29
N VAL A 179 -2.88 14.81 9.49
CA VAL A 179 -1.73 13.98 9.89
C VAL A 179 -1.92 13.36 11.27
N LEU A 180 -2.34 14.14 12.26
CA LEU A 180 -2.56 13.63 13.62
C LEU A 180 -3.68 12.58 13.64
N GLN A 181 -4.73 12.78 12.86
CA GLN A 181 -5.84 11.84 12.75
C GLN A 181 -5.38 10.54 12.08
N ALA A 182 -4.72 10.63 10.92
CA ALA A 182 -4.19 9.45 10.21
C ALA A 182 -3.22 8.65 11.09
N THR A 183 -2.27 9.31 11.74
CA THR A 183 -1.31 8.65 12.64
C THR A 183 -1.98 8.03 13.86
N HIS A 184 -3.00 8.68 14.42
CA HIS A 184 -3.79 8.13 15.52
C HIS A 184 -4.56 6.88 15.09
N ASP A 185 -5.25 6.95 13.95
CA ASP A 185 -6.06 5.86 13.42
C ASP A 185 -5.19 4.64 13.09
N ASP A 186 -4.01 4.85 12.49
CA ASP A 186 -3.02 3.80 12.24
C ASP A 186 -2.50 3.17 13.53
N ALA A 187 -2.16 3.99 14.53
CA ALA A 187 -1.69 3.49 15.82
C ALA A 187 -2.78 2.67 16.53
N CYS A 188 -4.04 3.12 16.48
CA CYS A 188 -5.19 2.41 17.01
C CYS A 188 -5.44 1.09 16.27
N ALA A 189 -5.43 1.10 14.94
CA ALA A 189 -5.59 -0.09 14.12
C ALA A 189 -4.48 -1.11 14.38
N PHE A 190 -3.24 -0.65 14.49
CA PHE A 190 -2.10 -1.50 14.84
C PHE A 190 -2.26 -2.12 16.24
N ALA A 191 -2.61 -1.31 17.25
CA ALA A 191 -2.82 -1.79 18.61
C ALA A 191 -3.94 -2.84 18.67
N LEU A 192 -5.06 -2.60 17.98
CA LEU A 192 -6.18 -3.54 17.91
C LEU A 192 -5.77 -4.85 17.23
N ARG A 193 -5.13 -4.77 16.06
CA ARG A 193 -4.64 -5.94 15.32
C ARG A 193 -3.66 -6.76 16.15
N ARG A 194 -2.74 -6.08 16.87
CA ARG A 194 -1.79 -6.72 17.78
C ARG A 194 -2.51 -7.44 18.92
N SER A 195 -3.47 -6.79 19.58
CA SER A 195 -4.24 -7.39 20.67
C SER A 195 -5.04 -8.61 20.21
N ILE A 196 -5.72 -8.53 19.06
CA ILE A 196 -6.46 -9.66 18.49
C ILE A 196 -5.52 -10.83 18.17
N CYS A 197 -4.38 -10.54 17.53
CA CYS A 197 -3.38 -11.56 17.21
C CYS A 197 -2.85 -12.23 18.49
N LEU A 198 -2.53 -11.45 19.52
CA LEU A 198 -2.06 -11.96 20.80
C LEU A 198 -3.11 -12.87 21.47
N CYS A 199 -4.36 -12.44 21.54
CA CYS A 199 -5.45 -13.28 22.07
C CYS A 199 -5.64 -14.57 21.25
N GLY A 200 -5.48 -14.51 19.92
CA GLY A 200 -5.52 -15.68 19.06
C GLY A 200 -4.40 -16.68 19.37
N VAL A 201 -3.18 -16.19 19.56
CA VAL A 201 -2.02 -16.99 19.96
C VAL A 201 -2.27 -17.64 21.33
N GLU A 202 -2.66 -16.85 22.34
CA GLU A 202 -2.95 -17.34 23.69
C GLU A 202 -4.05 -18.43 23.67
N SER A 203 -5.12 -18.23 22.92
CA SER A 203 -6.21 -19.21 22.78
C SER A 203 -5.72 -20.52 22.14
N HIS A 204 -4.87 -20.44 21.12
CA HIS A 204 -4.29 -21.62 20.49
C HIS A 204 -3.32 -22.35 21.41
N GLU A 205 -2.50 -21.62 22.17
CA GLU A 205 -1.61 -22.21 23.18
C GLU A 205 -2.39 -22.90 24.30
N GLU A 206 -3.47 -22.29 24.79
CA GLU A 206 -4.36 -22.89 25.80
C GLU A 206 -4.98 -24.18 25.28
N ARG A 207 -5.49 -24.18 24.04
CA ARG A 207 -6.06 -25.37 23.40
C ARG A 207 -5.03 -26.47 23.21
N LEU A 208 -3.81 -26.12 22.79
CA LEU A 208 -2.71 -27.08 22.65
C LEU A 208 -2.36 -27.69 24.01
N ARG A 209 -2.24 -26.86 25.05
CA ARG A 209 -1.96 -27.31 26.42
C ARG A 209 -3.07 -28.22 26.94
N HIS A 210 -4.33 -27.92 26.64
CA HIS A 210 -5.47 -28.76 27.00
C HIS A 210 -5.39 -30.13 26.33
N VAL A 211 -5.13 -30.19 25.01
CA VAL A 211 -4.98 -31.47 24.28
C VAL A 211 -3.78 -32.27 24.80
N LEU A 212 -2.62 -31.64 25.00
CA LEU A 212 -1.41 -32.32 25.50
C LEU A 212 -1.55 -32.82 26.96
N LYS A 213 -2.37 -32.17 27.78
CA LYS A 213 -2.68 -32.61 29.15
C LYS A 213 -3.62 -33.82 29.19
N GLN A 214 -4.34 -34.12 28.11
CA GLN A 214 -5.20 -35.31 28.07
C GLN A 214 -4.33 -36.56 28.07
N ARG A 215 -4.33 -37.27 29.21
CA ARG A 215 -3.68 -38.57 29.35
C ARG A 215 -4.71 -39.60 29.82
N ILE A 216 -4.49 -40.84 29.42
CA ILE A 216 -5.31 -41.97 29.84
C ILE A 216 -4.36 -42.96 30.50
N VAL A 217 -4.70 -43.40 31.71
CA VAL A 217 -3.94 -44.41 32.42
C VAL A 217 -4.65 -45.74 32.18
N ILE A 218 -3.99 -46.65 31.46
CA ILE A 218 -4.50 -48.02 31.24
C ILE A 218 -3.89 -48.92 32.30
N GLY A 219 -4.70 -49.26 33.30
CA GLY A 219 -4.37 -50.25 34.32
C GLY A 219 -4.76 -51.67 33.93
N SER A 220 -4.35 -52.65 34.74
CA SER A 220 -4.66 -54.08 34.59
C SER A 220 -6.15 -54.44 34.75
N SER A 221 -6.98 -53.48 35.19
CA SER A 221 -8.45 -53.57 35.30
C SER A 221 -9.19 -52.82 34.18
N SER A 222 -8.49 -52.23 33.20
CA SER A 222 -9.16 -51.50 32.12
C SER A 222 -9.86 -52.48 31.18
N GLU A 223 -11.16 -52.31 30.98
CA GLU A 223 -12.01 -53.22 30.19
C GLU A 223 -12.59 -52.55 28.96
N CYS A 224 -12.86 -53.36 27.93
CA CYS A 224 -13.51 -52.94 26.70
C CYS A 224 -15.02 -52.75 26.94
N SER A 225 -15.55 -51.58 26.58
CA SER A 225 -16.98 -51.24 26.73
C SER A 225 -17.92 -52.05 25.84
N LYS A 226 -17.39 -52.78 24.85
CA LYS A 226 -18.17 -53.61 23.93
C LYS A 226 -18.22 -55.09 24.35
N CYS A 227 -17.08 -55.67 24.75
CA CYS A 227 -16.97 -57.11 25.04
C CYS A 227 -16.69 -57.44 26.51
N GLY A 228 -16.47 -56.44 27.37
CA GLY A 228 -16.17 -56.59 28.79
C GLY A 228 -14.79 -57.21 29.11
N LYS A 229 -13.99 -57.57 28.10
CA LYS A 229 -12.65 -58.15 28.32
C LYS A 229 -11.62 -57.07 28.62
N LYS A 230 -10.60 -57.43 29.39
CA LYS A 230 -9.45 -56.56 29.70
C LYS A 230 -8.72 -56.10 28.43
N ILE A 231 -8.28 -54.84 28.41
CA ILE A 231 -7.53 -54.25 27.28
C ILE A 231 -6.10 -54.81 27.20
N GLY A 232 -5.36 -54.82 28.31
CA GLY A 232 -3.98 -55.33 28.37
C GLY A 232 -3.06 -54.69 27.33
N ASN A 233 -2.34 -55.51 26.56
CA ASN A 233 -1.46 -55.07 25.47
C ASN A 233 -2.17 -54.99 24.10
N SER A 234 -3.49 -55.15 24.05
CA SER A 234 -4.24 -55.15 22.78
C SER A 234 -4.39 -53.72 22.24
N ALA A 235 -4.40 -53.56 20.91
CA ALA A 235 -4.73 -52.28 20.29
C ALA A 235 -6.16 -51.84 20.68
N PHE A 236 -6.31 -50.56 21.01
CA PHE A 236 -7.56 -50.00 21.54
C PHE A 236 -7.89 -48.65 20.87
N VAL A 237 -9.15 -48.26 20.97
CA VAL A 237 -9.69 -46.97 20.58
C VAL A 237 -10.38 -46.37 21.81
N ARG A 238 -10.29 -45.05 21.94
CA ARG A 238 -11.03 -44.30 22.96
C ARG A 238 -12.05 -43.41 22.28
N TYR A 239 -13.30 -43.51 22.69
CA TYR A 239 -14.35 -42.68 22.13
C TYR A 239 -14.26 -41.24 22.69
N PRO A 240 -14.31 -40.21 21.84
CA PRO A 240 -14.26 -38.81 22.29
C PRO A 240 -15.46 -38.39 23.15
N THR A 241 -16.60 -39.07 22.98
CA THR A 241 -17.90 -38.71 23.55
C THR A 241 -18.05 -39.06 25.02
N ASP A 242 -17.69 -40.28 25.41
CA ASP A 242 -17.85 -40.83 26.77
C ASP A 242 -16.50 -41.20 27.42
N GLY A 243 -15.41 -41.18 26.65
CA GLY A 243 -14.09 -41.59 27.10
C GLY A 243 -13.93 -43.09 27.30
N CYS A 244 -14.92 -43.91 26.92
CA CYS A 244 -14.87 -45.36 27.04
C CYS A 244 -13.81 -45.96 26.11
N LEU A 245 -13.19 -47.04 26.56
CA LEU A 245 -12.20 -47.80 25.82
C LEU A 245 -12.86 -48.98 25.11
N ALA A 246 -12.49 -49.23 23.86
CA ALA A 246 -12.85 -50.46 23.16
C ALA A 246 -11.62 -51.03 22.47
N HIS A 247 -11.56 -52.35 22.30
CA HIS A 247 -10.57 -52.95 21.41
C HIS A 247 -10.75 -52.41 19.99
N PHE A 248 -9.64 -52.25 19.26
CA PHE A 248 -9.69 -51.79 17.87
C PHE A 248 -10.57 -52.69 16.99
N GLY A 249 -10.50 -54.01 17.20
CA GLY A 249 -11.37 -54.98 16.52
C GLY A 249 -12.86 -54.81 16.84
N CYS A 250 -13.21 -54.62 18.13
CA CYS A 250 -14.61 -54.41 18.54
C CYS A 250 -15.19 -53.10 18.01
N HIS A 251 -14.36 -52.06 17.82
CA HIS A 251 -14.77 -50.83 17.16
C HIS A 251 -15.16 -51.11 15.68
N ASN A 252 -14.29 -51.82 14.96
CA ASN A 252 -14.50 -52.16 13.55
C ASN A 252 -15.70 -53.09 13.30
N GLU A 253 -15.99 -54.03 14.20
CA GLU A 253 -17.18 -54.89 14.06
C GLU A 253 -18.48 -54.09 14.24
N SER A 254 -18.50 -53.11 15.15
CA SER A 254 -19.67 -52.27 15.41
C SER A 254 -19.94 -51.22 14.31
N SER A 255 -18.92 -50.74 13.59
CA SER A 255 -19.12 -49.80 12.46
C SER A 255 -19.75 -50.48 11.23
N VAL A 256 -19.56 -51.79 11.07
CA VAL A 256 -20.15 -52.60 10.00
C VAL A 256 -21.62 -52.94 10.27
N THR A 257 -22.07 -52.91 11.53
CA THR A 257 -23.45 -53.28 11.87
C THR A 257 -24.45 -52.13 11.69
N THR A 258 -24.01 -50.87 11.77
CA THR A 258 -24.90 -49.68 11.72
C THR A 258 -25.38 -49.32 10.31
N THR A 259 -24.84 -49.92 9.25
CA THR A 259 -25.26 -49.67 7.85
C THR A 259 -26.36 -50.59 7.34
N ASN A 260 -26.80 -51.60 8.12
CA ASN A 260 -27.77 -52.61 7.66
C ASN A 260 -29.15 -52.55 8.34
N SER A 261 -29.46 -51.48 9.09
CA SER A 261 -30.77 -51.31 9.74
C SER A 261 -31.51 -50.07 9.26
N SER A 262 -31.67 -49.94 7.94
CA SER A 262 -32.61 -49.02 7.29
C SER A 262 -33.04 -49.61 5.95
N LEU A 263 -33.95 -50.59 6.02
CA LEU A 263 -34.88 -50.96 4.95
C LEU A 263 -36.26 -51.06 5.57
#